data_AF-V8NJL2-F1
#
_entry.id   AF-V8NJL2-F1
#
_cell.length_a   1.000
_cell.length_b   1.000
_cell.length_c   1.000
_cell.angle_alpha   90.00
_cell.angle_beta   90.00
_cell.angle_gamma   90.00
#
_symmetry.space_group_name_H-M   'P 1'
#
loop_
_entity.id
_entity.type
_entity.pdbx_description
1 polymer ?
#
loop_
_entity_poly.entity_id
_entity_poly.type
_entity_poly.pdbx_seq_one_letter_code
_entity_poly.pdbx_strand_id
1 'polypeptide(L)'
;MWYENLSGLRQQSIAVKFLAVFGVSIGLPFLAIAYWIAPCSKLGRTLRSPFMKFVAHAVSFTIFLGLLVVNASDRFEGVKLLPNETAMDHPKQIFRVKTTQFSWTEMLIMKWVL
;
A
#
# COMPACT_ATOMS: atom_id res chain seq x y z
N MET A 1 1.72 19.15 21.49
CA MET A 1 0.72 18.13 21.12
C MET A 1 0.96 17.49 19.76
N TRP A 2 0.60 18.09 18.60
CA TRP A 2 0.60 17.32 17.32
C TRP A 2 2.01 16.96 16.77
N TYR A 3 2.98 17.87 16.88
CA TYR A 3 4.37 17.70 16.42
C TYR A 3 5.33 17.41 17.59
N GLU A 4 4.88 16.72 18.64
CA GLU A 4 5.78 16.33 19.72
C GLU A 4 6.92 15.46 19.17
N ASN A 5 8.17 15.86 19.41
CA ASN A 5 9.41 15.33 18.83
C ASN A 5 9.69 15.71 17.35
N LEU A 6 8.86 16.57 16.73
CA LEU A 6 9.00 17.06 15.34
C LEU A 6 8.89 18.61 15.26
N SER A 7 9.37 19.32 16.29
CA SER A 7 9.32 20.80 16.34
C SER A 7 10.00 21.46 15.14
N GLY A 8 11.08 20.85 14.63
CA GLY A 8 11.79 21.30 13.43
C GLY A 8 10.92 21.25 12.17
N LEU A 9 10.04 20.26 12.01
CA LEU A 9 9.18 20.11 10.83
C LEU A 9 8.06 21.15 10.78
N ARG A 10 7.69 21.74 11.92
CA ARG A 10 6.58 22.70 12.03
C ARG A 10 6.82 23.96 11.18
N GLN A 11 8.02 24.53 11.28
CA GLN A 11 8.43 25.78 10.61
C GLN A 11 8.96 25.56 9.18
N GLN A 12 9.02 24.32 8.69
CA GLN A 12 9.53 24.01 7.37
C GLN A 12 8.52 24.31 6.27
N SER A 13 9.05 24.55 5.06
CA SER A 13 8.27 24.79 3.85
C SER A 13 7.39 23.58 3.51
N ILE A 14 6.33 23.83 2.75
CA ILE A 14 5.39 22.80 2.30
C ILE A 14 6.11 21.67 1.53
N ALA A 15 7.10 22.03 0.71
CA ALA A 15 7.89 21.08 -0.09
C ALA A 15 8.68 20.10 0.79
N VAL A 16 9.31 20.59 1.87
CA VAL A 16 10.05 19.75 2.82
C VAL A 16 9.10 18.80 3.55
N LYS A 17 7.89 19.25 3.90
CA LYS A 17 6.86 18.40 4.50
C LYS A 17 6.42 17.29 3.54
N PHE A 18 6.19 17.61 2.27
CA PHE A 18 5.87 16.61 1.24
C PHE A 18 7.00 15.59 1.06
N LEU A 19 8.24 16.04 0.96
CA LEU A 19 9.39 15.15 0.78
C LEU A 19 9.62 14.25 2.00
N ALA A 20 9.42 14.79 3.21
CA ALA A 20 9.46 14.01 4.44
C ALA A 20 8.35 12.95 4.48
N VAL A 21 7.11 13.31 4.12
CA VAL A 21 6.00 12.35 4.03
C VAL A 21 6.31 11.28 3.00
N PHE A 22 6.78 11.66 1.80
CA PHE A 22 7.16 10.72 0.75
C PHE A 22 8.26 9.74 1.20
N GLY A 23 9.31 10.26 1.86
CA GLY A 23 10.37 9.42 2.44
C GLY A 23 9.85 8.48 3.52
N VAL A 24 8.94 8.94 4.38
CA VAL A 24 8.27 8.08 5.37
C VAL A 24 7.38 7.05 4.70
N SER A 25 6.68 7.37 3.61
CA SER A 25 5.84 6.43 2.86
C SER A 25 6.65 5.26 2.31
N ILE A 26 7.81 5.54 1.72
CA ILE A 26 8.73 4.51 1.20
C ILE A 26 9.38 3.73 2.35
N GLY A 27 9.75 4.44 3.42
CA GLY A 27 10.42 3.88 4.59
C GLY A 27 9.50 3.14 5.56
N LEU A 28 8.17 3.29 5.45
CA LEU A 28 7.18 2.75 6.39
C LEU A 28 7.35 1.24 6.67
N PRO A 29 7.52 0.35 5.67
CA PRO A 29 7.74 -1.08 5.95
C PRO A 29 9.00 -1.33 6.78
N PHE A 30 10.07 -0.58 6.53
CA PHE A 30 11.32 -0.69 7.30
C PHE A 30 11.18 -0.09 8.71
N LEU A 31 10.47 1.03 8.84
CA LEU A 31 10.16 1.64 10.14
C LEU A 31 9.27 0.74 10.99
N ALA A 32 8.34 0.00 10.39
CA ALA A 32 7.51 -0.98 11.09
C ALA A 32 8.35 -2.12 11.68
N ILE A 33 9.30 -2.66 10.91
CA ILE A 33 10.25 -3.69 11.37
C ILE A 33 11.14 -3.13 12.48
N ALA A 34 11.71 -1.93 12.28
CA ALA A 34 12.56 -1.29 13.29
C ALA A 34 11.83 -0.99 14.59
N TYR A 35 10.54 -0.60 14.52
CA TYR A 35 9.69 -0.39 15.69
C TYR A 35 9.46 -1.70 16.46
N TRP A 36 9.30 -2.83 15.76
CA TRP A 36 9.13 -4.14 16.39
C TRP A 36 10.40 -4.60 17.13
N ILE A 37 11.58 -4.35 16.54
CA ILE A 37 12.88 -4.76 17.12
C ILE A 37 13.31 -3.86 18.28
N ALA A 38 13.12 -2.53 18.16
CA ALA A 38 13.64 -1.56 19.12
C ALA A 38 12.60 -0.47 19.48
N PRO A 39 11.53 -0.83 20.22
CA PRO A 39 10.43 0.08 20.54
C PRO A 39 10.82 1.26 21.46
N CYS A 40 11.92 1.13 22.23
CA CYS A 40 12.40 2.15 23.15
C CYS A 40 13.36 3.18 22.51
N SER A 41 13.62 3.07 21.21
CA SER A 41 14.51 3.98 20.49
C SER A 41 13.91 5.39 20.32
N LYS A 42 14.77 6.40 20.08
CA LYS A 42 14.32 7.77 19.74
C LYS A 42 13.36 7.77 18.54
N LEU A 43 13.62 6.93 17.54
CA LEU A 43 12.75 6.72 16.39
C LEU A 43 11.39 6.12 16.79
N GLY A 44 11.37 5.12 17.66
CA GLY A 44 10.13 4.53 18.18
C GLY A 44 9.26 5.53 18.94
N ARG A 45 9.88 6.45 19.69
CA ARG A 45 9.17 7.54 20.39
C ARG A 45 8.59 8.57 19.40
N THR A 46 9.30 8.90 18.33
CA THR A 46 8.79 9.78 17.25
C THR A 46 7.64 9.15 16.46
N LEU A 47 7.74 7.85 16.14
CA LEU A 47 6.68 7.08 15.47
C LEU A 47 5.38 7.04 16.27
N ARG A 48 5.46 7.14 17.60
CA ARG A 48 4.29 7.15 18.49
C ARG A 48 3.54 8.49 18.51
N SER A 49 4.08 9.53 17.86
CA SER A 49 3.42 10.84 17.75
C SER A 49 2.11 10.77 16.94
N PRO A 50 1.11 11.63 17.25
CA PRO A 50 -0.18 11.62 16.55
C PRO A 50 -0.03 11.94 15.05
N PHE A 51 0.92 12.80 14.68
CA PHE A 51 1.22 13.08 13.27
C PHE A 51 1.71 11.85 12.52
N MET A 52 2.64 11.07 13.09
CA MET A 52 3.16 9.86 12.44
C MET A 52 2.09 8.78 12.28
N LYS A 53 1.17 8.65 13.25
CA LYS A 53 0.00 7.75 13.12
C LYS A 53 -0.89 8.17 11.95
N PHE A 54 -1.18 9.46 11.83
CA PHE A 54 -1.95 9.99 10.69
C PHE A 54 -1.27 9.67 9.36
N VAL A 55 0.05 9.92 9.25
CA VAL A 55 0.82 9.59 8.04
C VAL A 55 0.77 8.10 7.75
N ALA A 56 0.97 7.24 8.74
CA ALA A 56 0.91 5.79 8.55
C ALA A 56 -0.46 5.32 8.03
N HIS A 57 -1.56 5.86 8.58
CA HIS A 57 -2.91 5.58 8.09
C HIS A 57 -3.12 6.06 6.65
N ALA A 58 -2.71 7.29 6.34
CA ALA A 58 -2.83 7.85 5.00
C ALA A 58 -2.06 7.01 3.97
N VAL A 59 -0.83 6.61 4.30
CA VAL A 59 0.02 5.77 3.44
C VAL A 59 -0.61 4.39 3.23
N SER A 60 -1.08 3.74 4.29
CA SER A 60 -1.76 2.44 4.18
C SER A 60 -2.96 2.51 3.23
N PHE A 61 -3.77 3.57 3.36
CA PHE A 61 -4.91 3.81 2.47
C PHE A 61 -4.48 4.09 1.02
N THR A 62 -3.42 4.88 0.80
CA THR A 62 -2.88 5.12 -0.55
C THR A 62 -2.37 3.83 -1.20
N ILE A 63 -1.70 2.96 -0.43
CA ILE A 63 -1.23 1.64 -0.92
C ILE A 63 -2.44 0.78 -1.32
N PHE A 64 -3.50 0.76 -0.50
CA PHE A 64 -4.72 0.04 -0.82
C PHE A 64 -5.35 0.51 -2.13
N LEU A 65 -5.47 1.82 -2.35
CA LEU A 65 -5.92 2.37 -3.63
C LEU A 65 -5.01 1.95 -4.79
N GLY A 66 -3.69 1.97 -4.58
CA GLY A 66 -2.73 1.49 -5.57
C GLY A 66 -2.93 0.02 -5.93
N LEU A 67 -3.19 -0.85 -4.95
CA LEU A 67 -3.49 -2.27 -5.18
C LEU A 67 -4.75 -2.46 -6.01
N LEU A 68 -5.81 -1.68 -5.76
CA LEU A 68 -7.03 -1.69 -6.57
C LEU A 68 -6.76 -1.27 -8.03
N VAL A 69 -5.97 -0.20 -8.21
CA VAL A 69 -5.56 0.27 -9.56
C VAL A 69 -4.75 -0.79 -10.29
N VAL A 70 -3.79 -1.43 -9.63
CA VAL A 70 -2.98 -2.51 -10.21
C VAL A 70 -3.86 -3.72 -10.57
N ASN A 71 -4.80 -4.10 -9.71
CA ASN A 71 -5.74 -5.18 -10.01
C ASN A 71 -6.63 -4.88 -11.24
N ALA A 72 -6.98 -3.60 -11.45
CA ALA A 72 -7.74 -3.16 -12.62
C ALA A 72 -6.88 -2.95 -13.88
N SER A 73 -5.55 -2.88 -13.74
CA SER A 73 -4.64 -2.40 -14.79
C SER A 73 -4.64 -3.23 -16.07
N ASP A 74 -4.85 -4.54 -15.97
CA ASP A 74 -4.92 -5.46 -17.12
C ASP A 74 -6.04 -5.11 -18.12
N ARG A 75 -7.00 -4.26 -17.73
CA ARG A 75 -8.17 -3.87 -18.52
C ARG A 75 -8.09 -2.44 -19.06
N PHE A 76 -7.01 -1.71 -18.81
CA PHE A 76 -6.90 -0.29 -19.24
C PHE A 76 -6.88 -0.12 -20.76
N GLU A 77 -6.31 -1.07 -21.50
CA GLU A 77 -6.32 -1.07 -22.97
C GLU A 77 -7.55 -1.80 -23.56
N GLY A 78 -8.50 -2.22 -22.72
CA GLY A 78 -9.65 -3.03 -23.11
C GLY A 78 -9.41 -4.54 -23.00
N VAL A 79 -10.46 -5.32 -23.28
CA VAL A 79 -10.43 -6.78 -23.17
C VAL A 79 -10.04 -7.39 -24.52
N LYS A 80 -9.08 -8.32 -24.51
CA LYS A 80 -8.53 -8.95 -25.73
C LYS A 80 -9.46 -9.94 -26.42
N LEU A 81 -10.43 -10.48 -25.68
CA LEU A 81 -11.35 -11.52 -26.14
C LEU A 81 -12.80 -11.01 -26.09
N LEU A 82 -13.61 -11.45 -27.04
CA LEU A 82 -15.05 -11.23 -26.98
C LEU A 82 -15.66 -12.03 -25.82
N PRO A 83 -16.80 -11.60 -25.24
CA PRO A 83 -17.45 -12.32 -24.14
C PRO A 83 -17.84 -13.78 -24.45
N ASN A 84 -17.99 -14.12 -25.74
CA ASN A 84 -18.38 -15.46 -26.20
C ASN A 84 -17.17 -16.35 -26.57
N GLU A 85 -15.95 -15.80 -26.59
CA GLU A 85 -14.73 -16.53 -26.93
C GLU A 85 -14.07 -17.08 -25.65
N THR A 86 -13.61 -18.33 -25.68
CA THR A 86 -12.89 -18.94 -24.55
C THR A 86 -11.45 -19.27 -24.94
N ALA A 87 -10.49 -18.85 -24.11
CA ALA A 87 -9.07 -19.09 -24.33
C ALA A 87 -8.51 -20.04 -23.26
N MET A 88 -8.08 -21.21 -23.72
CA MET A 88 -7.52 -22.29 -22.91
C MET A 88 -6.01 -22.36 -23.15
N ASP A 89 -5.23 -22.50 -22.08
CA ASP A 89 -3.77 -22.66 -22.18
C ASP A 89 -3.41 -24.11 -22.53
N HIS A 90 -4.24 -25.06 -22.08
CA HIS A 90 -4.07 -26.50 -22.30
C HIS A 90 -5.40 -27.18 -22.65
N PRO A 91 -5.38 -28.25 -23.48
CA PRO A 91 -6.61 -28.88 -24.01
C PRO A 91 -7.52 -29.52 -22.95
N LYS A 92 -6.99 -29.85 -21.76
CA LYS A 92 -7.76 -30.44 -20.64
C LYS A 92 -8.09 -29.45 -19.52
N GLN A 93 -7.74 -28.17 -19.67
CA GLN A 93 -8.04 -27.15 -18.66
C GLN A 93 -9.57 -26.96 -18.56
N ILE A 94 -10.06 -26.43 -17.43
CA ILE A 94 -11.47 -26.02 -17.30
C ILE A 94 -11.50 -24.49 -17.29
N PHE A 95 -12.20 -23.88 -18.24
CA PHE A 95 -12.23 -22.42 -18.43
C PHE A 95 -12.62 -21.69 -17.14
N ARG A 96 -13.65 -22.19 -16.44
CA ARG A 96 -14.13 -21.62 -15.17
C ARG A 96 -13.03 -21.56 -14.11
N VAL A 97 -12.16 -22.57 -14.04
CA VAL A 97 -11.07 -22.57 -13.06
C VAL A 97 -10.13 -21.41 -13.33
N LYS A 98 -9.75 -21.18 -14.60
CA LYS A 98 -8.86 -20.08 -15.02
C LYS A 98 -9.42 -18.70 -14.65
N THR A 99 -10.72 -18.48 -14.81
CA THR A 99 -11.34 -17.15 -14.56
C THR A 99 -11.62 -16.85 -13.10
N THR A 100 -11.70 -17.87 -12.23
CA THR A 100 -12.02 -17.68 -10.80
C THR A 100 -10.83 -17.91 -9.86
N GLN A 101 -9.62 -18.12 -10.37
CA GLN A 101 -8.45 -18.24 -9.49
C GLN A 101 -8.10 -16.88 -8.89
N PHE A 102 -7.78 -16.87 -7.60
CA PHE A 102 -7.30 -15.68 -6.92
C PHE A 102 -5.87 -15.35 -7.34
N SER A 103 -5.67 -14.12 -7.76
CA SER A 103 -4.36 -13.51 -7.94
C SER A 103 -3.73 -13.10 -6.60
N TRP A 104 -2.41 -12.92 -6.60
CA TRP A 104 -1.69 -12.41 -5.44
C TRP A 104 -2.19 -11.02 -5.00
N THR A 105 -2.56 -10.15 -5.95
CA THR A 105 -3.08 -8.81 -5.65
C THR A 105 -4.44 -8.88 -4.95
N GLU A 106 -5.34 -9.77 -5.39
CA GLU A 106 -6.63 -10.00 -4.73
C GLU A 106 -6.46 -10.57 -3.31
N MET A 107 -5.52 -11.51 -3.12
CA MET A 107 -5.23 -12.01 -1.77
C MET A 107 -4.72 -10.90 -0.84
N LEU A 108 -3.89 -9.98 -1.32
CA LEU A 108 -3.43 -8.82 -0.55
C LEU A 108 -4.58 -7.85 -0.23
N ILE A 109 -5.48 -7.60 -1.18
CA ILE A 109 -6.68 -6.77 -0.96
C ILE A 109 -7.58 -7.41 0.10
N MET A 110 -7.84 -8.72 0.00
CA MET A 110 -8.65 -9.45 0.99
C MET A 110 -8.01 -9.40 2.37
N LYS A 111 -6.69 -9.55 2.48
CA LYS A 111 -5.95 -9.42 3.75
C LYS A 111 -5.98 -8.00 4.32
N TRP A 112 -6.15 -6.97 3.50
CA TRP A 112 -6.24 -5.60 3.98
C TRP A 112 -7.65 -5.26 4.51
N VAL A 113 -8.69 -5.87 3.94
CA VAL A 113 -10.10 -5.67 4.34
C VAL A 113 -10.48 -6.42 5.62
N LEU A 114 -9.86 -7.58 5.86
CA LEU A 114 -10.06 -8.44 7.05
C LEU A 114 -9.32 -7.92 8.29
#